data_AF-A0A932WL54-F1
#
_entry.id   AF-A0A932WL54-F1
#
_cell.length_a   1.000
_cell.length_b   1.000
_cell.length_c   1.000
_cell.angle_alpha   90.00
_cell.angle_beta   90.00
_cell.angle_gamma   90.00
#
_symmetry.space_group_name_H-M   'P 1'
#
loop_
_entity.id
_entity.type
_entity.pdbx_description
1 polymer ?
#
loop_
_entity_poly.entity_id
_entity_poly.type
_entity_poly.pdbx_seq_one_letter_code
_entity_poly.pdbx_strand_id
1 'polypeptide(L)'
;MRTRGLVVAALLLSATGALAQGWGGQPVPGVRVESETSTTRKGQPIVSGYVYNEKGMYAIRTRILVEQVDAAGAVVWSRTAWVAGDLPPFGRGYFEERVPVAGAAYRVSVVFIDWREGGGGM
;
A
#
# COMPACT_ATOMS: atom_id res chain seq x y z
N MET A 1 -4.66 -34.40 -33.92
CA MET A 1 -4.71 -34.61 -32.46
C MET A 1 -3.27 -34.51 -31.95
N ARG A 2 -2.80 -33.34 -31.51
CA ARG A 2 -2.87 -32.75 -30.15
C ARG A 2 -2.21 -33.61 -29.06
N THR A 3 -0.96 -33.31 -28.78
CA THR A 3 -0.39 -33.37 -27.42
C THR A 3 0.70 -32.31 -27.31
N ARG A 4 0.35 -31.16 -26.72
CA ARG A 4 1.31 -30.14 -26.29
C ARG A 4 1.96 -30.66 -25.00
N GLY A 5 3.24 -30.98 -25.04
CA GLY A 5 3.99 -31.38 -23.86
C GLY A 5 4.13 -30.20 -22.90
N LEU A 6 3.62 -30.37 -21.67
CA LEU A 6 3.87 -29.47 -20.55
C LEU A 6 5.36 -29.50 -20.20
N VAL A 7 6.03 -28.35 -20.26
CA VAL A 7 7.32 -28.17 -19.59
C VAL A 7 7.00 -27.75 -18.15
N VAL A 8 7.16 -28.69 -17.23
CA VAL A 8 7.27 -28.41 -15.79
C VAL A 8 8.75 -28.18 -15.52
N ALA A 9 9.14 -26.94 -15.24
CA ALA A 9 10.48 -26.65 -14.70
C ALA A 9 10.36 -26.53 -13.18
N ALA A 10 11.09 -27.42 -12.50
CA ALA A 10 11.10 -27.60 -11.06
C ALA A 10 11.84 -26.48 -10.31
N LEU A 11 11.39 -26.25 -9.07
CA LEU A 11 12.04 -25.50 -7.98
C LEU A 11 13.55 -25.80 -7.87
N LEU A 12 14.35 -24.82 -7.43
CA LEU A 12 15.33 -25.00 -6.33
C LEU A 12 15.66 -23.67 -5.64
N LEU A 13 16.02 -23.82 -4.37
CA LEU A 13 15.88 -22.93 -3.21
C LEU A 13 16.77 -21.67 -3.13
N SER A 14 16.31 -20.79 -2.23
CA SER A 14 17.05 -19.96 -1.26
C SER A 14 17.36 -18.50 -1.62
N ALA A 15 16.46 -17.62 -1.18
CA ALA A 15 16.90 -16.43 -0.46
C ALA A 15 16.19 -16.45 0.89
N THR A 16 16.90 -16.87 1.94
CA THR A 16 16.51 -16.63 3.33
C THR A 16 16.67 -15.15 3.61
N GLY A 17 15.82 -14.32 3.00
CA GLY A 17 15.59 -12.95 3.43
C GLY A 17 14.57 -12.98 4.55
N ALA A 18 14.96 -13.47 5.73
CA ALA A 18 14.16 -13.29 6.94
C ALA A 18 14.22 -11.80 7.34
N LEU A 19 13.55 -10.93 6.58
CA LEU A 19 13.26 -9.53 6.93
C LEU A 19 11.82 -9.14 6.52
N ALA A 20 10.92 -10.12 6.44
CA ALA A 20 9.50 -9.85 6.12
C ALA A 20 8.64 -9.54 7.38
N GLN A 21 9.23 -9.49 8.58
CA GLN A 21 8.45 -9.43 9.83
C GLN A 21 8.34 -8.05 10.50
N GLY A 22 8.67 -6.97 9.81
CA GLY A 22 8.28 -5.66 10.33
C GLY A 22 8.91 -4.49 9.62
N TRP A 23 8.55 -4.25 8.36
CA TRP A 23 8.92 -3.02 7.66
C TRP A 23 7.68 -2.43 6.96
N GLY A 24 7.46 -1.13 7.13
CA GLY A 24 6.16 -0.46 6.94
C GLY A 24 5.33 -0.49 8.24
N GLY A 25 4.51 0.54 8.49
CA GLY A 25 3.61 0.61 9.65
C GLY A 25 2.88 -0.71 9.89
N GLN A 26 2.71 -1.09 11.16
CA GLN A 26 2.05 -2.35 11.51
C GLN A 26 0.67 -2.44 10.84
N PRO A 27 0.27 -3.60 10.31
CA PRO A 27 -1.07 -3.77 9.75
C PRO A 27 -2.12 -3.31 10.77
N VAL A 28 -2.91 -2.31 10.40
CA VAL A 28 -3.98 -1.81 11.26
C VAL A 28 -5.18 -2.76 11.09
N PRO A 29 -5.66 -3.45 12.15
CA PRO A 29 -6.74 -4.41 12.02
C PRO A 29 -8.02 -3.77 11.45
N GLY A 30 -8.60 -4.38 10.41
CA GLY A 30 -9.78 -3.86 9.71
C GLY A 30 -9.47 -2.68 8.77
N VAL A 31 -8.21 -2.56 8.35
CA VAL A 31 -7.77 -1.62 7.33
C VAL A 31 -6.92 -2.36 6.31
N ARG A 32 -7.22 -2.14 5.03
CA ARG A 32 -6.52 -2.76 3.91
C ARG A 32 -6.02 -1.69 2.97
N VAL A 33 -4.81 -1.85 2.44
CA VAL A 33 -4.20 -0.89 1.52
C VAL A 33 -3.97 -1.56 0.18
N GLU A 34 -4.38 -0.89 -0.89
CA GLU A 34 -3.99 -1.22 -2.26
C GLU A 34 -3.21 -0.03 -2.81
N SER A 35 -2.15 -0.33 -3.56
CA SER A 35 -1.31 0.69 -4.18
C SER A 35 -0.85 0.23 -5.55
N GLU A 36 -0.74 1.19 -6.46
CA GLU A 36 -0.13 1.05 -7.77
C GLU A 36 0.89 2.16 -8.02
N THR A 37 1.70 1.99 -9.06
CA THR A 37 2.66 2.99 -9.49
C THR A 37 2.35 3.42 -10.90
N SER A 38 2.36 4.73 -11.12
CA SER A 38 2.14 5.35 -12.43
C SER A 38 3.09 6.53 -12.63
N THR A 39 2.95 7.22 -13.76
CA THR A 39 3.65 8.46 -14.03
C THR A 39 2.66 9.53 -14.49
N THR A 40 2.91 10.77 -14.11
CA THR A 40 2.19 11.91 -14.68
C THR A 40 2.49 12.04 -16.18
N ARG A 41 1.71 12.86 -16.89
CA ARG A 41 2.00 13.26 -18.28
C ARG A 41 3.41 13.86 -18.47
N LYS A 42 4.00 14.44 -17.43
CA LYS A 42 5.37 15.01 -17.47
C LYS A 42 6.45 14.00 -17.06
N GLY A 43 6.11 12.73 -16.87
CA GLY A 43 7.04 11.68 -16.47
C GLY A 43 7.35 11.60 -14.98
N GLN A 44 6.76 12.47 -14.13
CA GLN A 44 6.94 12.38 -12.68
C GLN A 44 6.34 11.08 -12.14
N PRO A 45 7.10 10.23 -11.44
CA PRO A 45 6.56 9.01 -10.84
C PRO A 45 5.61 9.31 -9.68
N ILE A 46 4.57 8.48 -9.57
CA ILE A 46 3.50 8.57 -8.58
C ILE A 46 3.23 7.20 -7.98
N VAL A 47 2.96 7.18 -6.68
CA VAL A 47 2.33 6.06 -5.99
C VAL A 47 0.91 6.48 -5.61
N SER A 48 -0.08 5.73 -6.08
CA SER A 48 -1.50 6.01 -5.84
C SER A 48 -2.24 4.77 -5.40
N GLY A 49 -3.42 4.94 -4.81
CA GLY A 49 -4.24 3.78 -4.44
C GLY A 49 -5.34 4.11 -3.45
N TYR A 50 -5.78 3.08 -2.74
CA TYR A 50 -6.90 3.16 -1.82
C TYR A 50 -6.56 2.57 -0.45
N VAL A 51 -7.00 3.27 0.59
CA VAL A 51 -7.11 2.71 1.94
C VAL A 51 -8.57 2.33 2.16
N TYR A 52 -8.83 1.06 2.41
CA TYR A 52 -10.14 0.50 2.68
C TYR A 52 -10.36 0.43 4.19
N ASN A 53 -11.51 0.92 4.63
CA ASN A 53 -11.98 0.81 5.99
C ASN A 53 -12.97 -0.34 6.08
N GLU A 54 -12.61 -1.40 6.78
CA GLU A 54 -13.45 -2.59 6.95
C GLU A 54 -14.27 -2.53 8.26
N LYS A 55 -14.22 -1.39 8.97
CA LYS A 55 -14.98 -1.16 10.21
C LYS A 55 -16.28 -0.40 9.93
N GLY A 56 -17.24 -0.57 10.83
CA GLY A 56 -18.49 0.19 10.89
C GLY A 56 -18.37 1.63 11.43
N MET A 57 -17.16 2.18 11.53
CA MET A 57 -16.86 3.52 12.06
C MET A 57 -16.23 4.39 10.99
N TYR A 58 -16.30 5.72 11.10
CA TYR A 58 -15.50 6.60 10.25
C TYR A 58 -14.03 6.52 10.66
N ALA A 59 -13.16 6.39 9.66
CA ALA A 59 -11.74 6.61 9.82
C ALA A 59 -11.40 8.03 9.38
N ILE A 60 -11.03 8.88 10.33
CA ILE A 60 -10.74 10.29 10.13
C ILE A 60 -9.25 10.55 10.31
N ARG A 61 -8.76 11.64 9.71
CA ARG A 61 -7.35 12.05 9.81
C ARG A 61 -6.36 10.94 9.43
N THR A 62 -6.70 10.09 8.47
CA THR A 62 -5.87 8.95 8.06
C THR A 62 -4.59 9.40 7.38
N ARG A 63 -3.43 8.92 7.86
CA ARG A 63 -2.12 9.12 7.24
C ARG A 63 -1.48 7.80 6.83
N ILE A 64 -0.82 7.85 5.68
CA ILE A 64 -0.02 6.76 5.15
C ILE A 64 1.46 7.13 5.16
N LEU A 65 2.32 6.12 5.17
CA LEU A 65 3.74 6.21 4.86
C LEU A 65 3.99 5.48 3.54
N VAL A 66 4.55 6.21 2.58
CA VAL A 66 5.06 5.67 1.32
C VAL A 66 6.56 5.51 1.45
N GLU A 67 7.07 4.31 1.26
CA GLU A 67 8.49 3.99 1.25
C GLU A 67 8.91 3.50 -0.13
N GLN A 68 10.00 4.04 -0.66
CA GLN A 68 10.68 3.50 -1.83
C GLN A 68 11.77 2.54 -1.34
N VAL A 69 11.79 1.34 -1.92
CA VAL A 69 12.78 0.33 -1.58
C VAL A 69 13.66 -0.03 -2.78
N ASP A 70 14.94 -0.26 -2.51
CA ASP A 70 15.88 -0.75 -3.51
C ASP A 70 15.76 -2.27 -3.72
N ALA A 71 16.58 -2.82 -4.62
CA ALA A 71 16.59 -4.25 -4.93
C ALA A 71 17.02 -5.15 -3.75
N ALA A 72 17.75 -4.59 -2.77
CA ALA A 72 18.11 -5.29 -1.54
C ALA A 72 17.02 -5.19 -0.46
N GLY A 73 15.94 -4.42 -0.72
CA GLY A 73 14.84 -4.20 0.19
C GLY A 73 15.07 -3.07 1.21
N ALA A 74 16.15 -2.29 1.06
CA ALA A 74 16.45 -1.16 1.92
C ALA A 74 15.60 0.06 1.52
N VAL A 75 15.12 0.82 2.52
CA VAL A 75 14.37 2.06 2.29
C VAL A 75 15.33 3.16 1.88
N VAL A 76 15.17 3.67 0.66
CA VAL A 76 16.00 4.74 0.09
C VAL A 76 15.30 6.10 0.09
N TRP A 77 13.97 6.10 0.26
CA TRP A 77 13.16 7.31 0.43
C TRP A 77 11.87 6.97 1.17
N SER A 78 11.36 7.91 1.96
CA SER A 78 10.08 7.75 2.65
C SER A 78 9.35 9.08 2.82
N ARG A 79 8.03 9.07 2.75
CA ARG A 79 7.20 10.25 3.03
C ARG A 79 5.85 9.88 3.62
N THR A 80 5.41 10.67 4.61
CA THR A 80 4.04 10.61 5.11
C THR A 80 3.11 11.47 4.27
N ALA A 81 1.94 10.93 3.91
CA ALA A 81 0.91 11.60 3.15
C ALA A 81 -0.48 11.42 3.79
N TRP A 82 -1.41 12.29 3.45
CA TRP A 82 -2.81 12.17 3.86
C TRP A 82 -3.58 11.31 2.87
N VAL A 83 -4.51 10.50 3.38
CA VAL A 83 -5.59 9.98 2.55
C VAL A 83 -6.60 11.10 2.32
N ALA A 84 -7.14 11.20 1.11
CA ALA A 84 -8.11 12.23 0.77
C ALA A 84 -9.43 12.00 1.52
N GLY A 85 -9.77 12.95 2.40
CA GLY A 85 -11.02 12.94 3.16
C GLY A 85 -11.07 11.86 4.26
N ASP A 86 -12.25 11.74 4.85
CA ASP A 86 -12.56 10.67 5.81
C ASP A 86 -12.96 9.39 5.05
N LEU A 87 -12.63 8.23 5.61
CA LEU A 87 -13.07 6.94 5.10
C LEU A 87 -14.41 6.59 5.76
N PRO A 88 -15.52 6.50 5.00
CA PRO A 88 -16.81 6.07 5.56
C PRO A 88 -16.74 4.64 6.15
N PRO A 89 -17.69 4.26 7.01
CA PRO A 89 -17.91 2.87 7.39
C PRO A 89 -17.96 1.94 6.17
N PHE A 90 -17.16 0.87 6.17
CA PHE A 90 -17.05 -0.07 5.04
C PHE A 90 -16.66 0.55 3.69
N GLY A 91 -16.10 1.78 3.72
CA GLY A 91 -15.74 2.57 2.55
C GLY A 91 -14.25 2.55 2.23
N ARG A 92 -13.82 3.48 1.38
CA ARG A 92 -12.40 3.68 1.04
C ARG A 92 -12.07 5.14 0.78
N GLY A 93 -10.82 5.50 1.00
CA GLY A 93 -10.25 6.81 0.69
C GLY A 93 -9.10 6.68 -0.30
N TYR A 94 -9.02 7.62 -1.25
CA TYR A 94 -7.96 7.64 -2.25
C TYR A 94 -6.72 8.37 -1.71
N PHE A 95 -5.53 7.94 -2.14
CA PHE A 95 -4.30 8.70 -1.95
C PHE A 95 -3.50 8.75 -3.24
N GLU A 96 -2.69 9.80 -3.36
CA GLU A 96 -1.72 9.97 -4.43
C GLU A 96 -0.52 10.73 -3.88
N GLU A 97 0.67 10.18 -4.08
CA GLU A 97 1.91 10.79 -3.63
C GLU A 97 2.94 10.80 -4.75
N ARG A 98 3.58 11.94 -4.95
CA ARG A 98 4.66 12.08 -5.94
C ARG A 98 5.96 11.65 -5.28
N VAL A 99 6.69 10.79 -5.98
CA VAL A 99 7.98 10.29 -5.49
C VAL A 99 9.11 10.88 -6.34
N PRO A 100 10.27 11.20 -5.73
CA PRO A 100 11.30 12.02 -6.38
C PRO A 100 11.95 11.32 -7.59
N VAL A 101 12.13 10.00 -7.51
CA VAL A 101 12.75 9.17 -8.56
C VAL A 101 12.00 7.84 -8.64
N ALA A 102 11.92 7.25 -9.83
CA ALA A 102 11.34 5.93 -9.99
C ALA A 102 12.18 4.88 -9.25
N GLY A 103 11.57 4.12 -8.34
CA GLY A 103 12.18 3.03 -7.60
C GLY A 103 11.90 1.65 -8.18
N ALA A 104 12.62 0.66 -7.65
CA ALA A 104 12.41 -0.76 -7.98
C ALA A 104 11.07 -1.28 -7.42
N ALA A 105 10.73 -0.87 -6.21
CA ALA A 105 9.44 -1.16 -5.59
C ALA A 105 9.05 -0.07 -4.56
N TYR A 106 7.77 -0.04 -4.22
CA TYR A 106 7.21 0.84 -3.21
C TYR A 106 6.41 0.04 -2.19
N ARG A 107 6.37 0.54 -0.95
CA ARG A 107 5.54 0.02 0.14
C ARG A 107 4.64 1.15 0.63
N VAL A 108 3.38 0.82 0.91
CA VAL A 108 2.43 1.76 1.50
C VAL A 108 1.86 1.15 2.77
N SER A 109 1.90 1.90 3.85
CA SER A 109 1.36 1.48 5.15
C SER A 109 0.57 2.60 5.79
N VAL A 110 -0.42 2.26 6.61
CA VAL A 110 -1.13 3.25 7.44
C VAL A 110 -0.33 3.47 8.71
N VAL A 111 0.00 4.72 9.00
CA VAL A 111 0.82 5.09 10.18
C VAL A 111 0.02 5.86 11.23
N PHE A 112 -1.14 6.39 10.85
CA PHE A 112 -2.02 7.07 11.78
C PHE A 112 -3.46 7.00 11.28
N ILE A 113 -4.39 6.76 12.19
CA ILE A 113 -5.83 6.75 11.94
C ILE A 113 -6.55 7.08 13.23
N ASP A 114 -7.54 7.95 13.15
CA ASP A 114 -8.47 8.17 14.26
C ASP A 114 -9.83 7.58 13.90
N TRP A 115 -10.46 6.95 14.88
CA TRP A 115 -11.80 6.40 14.71
C TRP A 115 -12.83 7.34 15.32
N ARG A 116 -13.88 7.61 14.56
CA ARG A 116 -15.08 8.31 15.03
C ARG A 116 -16.26 7.39 14.81
N GLU A 117 -17.09 7.21 15.83
CA GLU A 117 -18.34 6.49 15.68
C GLU A 117 -19.14 7.05 14.49
N GLY A 118 -19.81 6.15 13.77
CA GLY A 118 -20.78 6.55 12.76
C GLY A 118 -21.83 7.43 13.42
N GLY A 119 -22.02 8.65 12.95
CA GLY A 119 -23.14 9.48 13.35
C GLY A 119 -24.45 8.81 12.92
N GLY A 120 -24.92 7.86 13.71
CA GLY A 120 -26.28 7.35 13.68
C GLY A 120 -27.19 8.38 14.33
N GLY A 121 -27.34 9.53 13.67
CA GLY A 121 -28.46 10.43 13.92
C GLY A 121 -29.71 9.81 13.31
N MET A 122 -30.69 9.60 14.19
CA MET A 122 -32.08 9.17 14.00
C MET A 122 -32.70 9.50 12.63
#